data_AF-A0A2I0D6A1-F1
#
_entry.id   AF-A0A2I0D6A1-F1
#
_cell.length_a   1.000
_cell.length_b   1.000
_cell.length_c   1.000
_cell.angle_alpha   90.00
_cell.angle_beta   90.00
_cell.angle_gamma   90.00
#
_symmetry.space_group_name_H-M   'P 1'
#
loop_
_entity.id
_entity.type
_entity.pdbx_description
1 polymer ?
#
loop_
_entity_poly.entity_id
_entity_poly.type
_entity_poly.pdbx_seq_one_letter_code
_entity_poly.pdbx_strand_id
1 'polypeptide(L)'
;MADCLSFRSTGYFSDLISDYIEQNQDLKLFYNRFPSIESFKDQITEKQKGYDDDNRKVLVEVLKEQYQTLSSSEDTKSHIESLQEPSTFTVTTGHQLNLFTGPLYFLYKIVSTLNLAKSLKENYPDFNFVPVYWMATEDHDFEEINYFNFQQKKLEWKTNAQGAVGHLSTAGLDQLSKSIETEFGESDNAEYLKNLFKEAYLKHETLAEATQFLANELFGDYGLVILDADDARLKFKFSKQIKNDLVYHTAFRQIEKQSDKLSKLGYSVQVNPREINLFYLHEKTRSRIVQKDENYYVLDTDLKFTKAEVLDLVDQHPERFSPNVALRPLYQEVILPNLAYIGGGGELAYWLELKSYFKAEKVTFPSLVLRNSVLLYSDKTSSKLNTLNAKIQDLFLSPEELEAQHTKKLSKIDIDFGKQKQVLEKQFEDLYELAKNTDKSFYGAVAAQEKKQKNGLDHLEKRLLKAQKRRLKSENELVLKIQTVLFPKRSLQERSLNFSEIYIDYGARLIPELMEELDPFQMKFLCLELTIYNKKH
;
A
#
# COMPACT_ATOMS: atom_id res chain seq x y z
N MET A 1 3.01 6.11 -23.82
CA MET A 1 2.91 4.63 -23.83
C MET A 1 3.34 4.17 -22.46
N ALA A 2 2.43 3.56 -21.71
CA ALA A 2 2.70 2.97 -20.41
C ALA A 2 3.58 1.72 -20.54
N ASP A 3 4.70 1.69 -19.82
CA ASP A 3 5.54 0.51 -19.69
C ASP A 3 5.13 -0.25 -18.41
N CYS A 4 5.00 -1.58 -18.48
CA CYS A 4 4.61 -2.40 -17.33
C CYS A 4 5.67 -3.44 -16.96
N LEU A 5 5.88 -3.61 -15.67
CA LEU A 5 6.81 -4.58 -15.08
C LEU A 5 6.07 -5.58 -14.19
N SER A 6 6.57 -6.81 -14.11
CA SER A 6 6.11 -7.72 -13.05
C SER A 6 6.56 -7.17 -11.69
N PHE A 7 5.75 -7.32 -10.64
CA PHE A 7 6.13 -6.88 -9.31
C PHE A 7 7.45 -7.50 -8.84
N ARG A 8 7.65 -8.81 -9.10
CA ARG A 8 8.90 -9.51 -8.79
C ARG A 8 10.12 -8.88 -9.46
N SER A 9 10.02 -8.55 -10.74
CA SER A 9 11.14 -7.94 -11.48
C SER A 9 11.54 -6.54 -10.97
N THR A 10 10.68 -5.87 -10.20
CA THR A 10 11.03 -4.56 -9.62
C THR A 10 11.99 -4.66 -8.44
N GLY A 11 12.06 -5.80 -7.75
CA GLY A 11 12.86 -5.97 -6.54
C GLY A 11 12.35 -5.26 -5.28
N TYR A 12 11.18 -4.59 -5.33
CA TYR A 12 10.63 -3.80 -4.22
C TYR A 12 9.50 -4.47 -3.43
N PHE A 13 9.00 -5.62 -3.90
CA PHE A 13 7.89 -6.35 -3.29
C PHE A 13 8.41 -7.62 -2.65
N SER A 14 7.83 -8.01 -1.51
CA SER A 14 8.21 -9.24 -0.84
C SER A 14 7.86 -10.48 -1.68
N ASP A 15 8.56 -11.58 -1.43
CA ASP A 15 8.28 -12.86 -2.09
C ASP A 15 6.84 -13.31 -1.85
N LEU A 16 6.31 -13.13 -0.63
CA LEU A 16 4.92 -13.45 -0.30
C LEU A 16 3.92 -12.76 -1.23
N ILE A 17 4.11 -11.46 -1.48
CA ILE A 17 3.19 -10.69 -2.33
C ILE A 17 3.40 -11.05 -3.79
N SER A 18 4.64 -11.27 -4.21
CA SER A 18 4.92 -11.71 -5.58
C SER A 18 4.30 -13.08 -5.85
N ASP A 19 4.43 -14.04 -4.93
CA ASP A 19 3.84 -15.38 -5.00
C ASP A 19 2.31 -15.35 -4.94
N TYR A 20 1.72 -14.41 -4.18
CA TYR A 20 0.27 -14.20 -4.16
C TYR A 20 -0.25 -13.75 -5.53
N ILE A 21 0.41 -12.75 -6.14
CA ILE A 21 0.05 -12.24 -7.47
C ILE A 21 0.26 -13.31 -8.56
N GLU A 22 1.30 -14.12 -8.42
CA GLU A 22 1.61 -15.25 -9.32
C GLU A 22 0.74 -16.49 -9.03
N GLN A 23 -0.20 -16.41 -8.07
CA GLN A 23 -1.15 -17.47 -7.70
C GLN A 23 -0.46 -18.79 -7.33
N ASN A 24 0.63 -18.70 -6.57
CA ASN A 24 1.32 -19.87 -6.03
C ASN A 24 0.32 -20.77 -5.28
N GLN A 25 0.34 -22.07 -5.58
CA GLN A 25 -0.61 -23.04 -5.04
C GLN A 25 -0.56 -23.14 -3.51
N ASP A 26 0.61 -22.94 -2.92
CA ASP A 26 0.80 -23.04 -1.47
C ASP A 26 0.06 -21.93 -0.71
N LEU A 27 -0.23 -20.80 -1.38
CA LEU A 27 -0.93 -19.66 -0.78
C LEU A 27 -2.46 -19.76 -0.84
N LYS A 28 -3.03 -20.74 -1.55
CA LYS A 28 -4.50 -20.88 -1.71
C LYS A 28 -5.25 -21.02 -0.38
N LEU A 29 -4.60 -21.51 0.67
CA LEU A 29 -5.18 -21.66 2.01
C LEU A 29 -5.28 -20.36 2.81
N PHE A 30 -4.72 -19.26 2.31
CA PHE A 30 -4.60 -17.98 3.01
C PHE A 30 -5.53 -16.89 2.47
N TYR A 31 -6.25 -17.14 1.39
CA TYR A 31 -7.28 -16.24 0.85
C TYR A 31 -8.50 -17.03 0.39
N ASN A 32 -9.59 -16.34 -0.01
CA ASN A 32 -10.80 -17.03 -0.48
C ASN A 32 -10.77 -17.26 -1.99
N ARG A 33 -10.70 -16.16 -2.73
CA ARG A 33 -10.68 -16.11 -4.19
C ARG A 33 -9.61 -15.12 -4.61
N PHE A 34 -8.90 -15.45 -5.68
CA PHE A 34 -8.02 -14.48 -6.32
C PHE A 34 -8.92 -13.46 -7.07
N PRO A 35 -8.64 -12.15 -7.01
CA PRO A 35 -9.52 -11.11 -7.55
C PRO A 35 -9.47 -11.04 -9.08
N SER A 36 -10.04 -12.02 -9.78
CA SER A 36 -10.38 -11.90 -11.21
C SER A 36 -11.81 -11.39 -11.36
N ILE A 37 -12.13 -10.78 -12.50
CA ILE A 37 -13.47 -10.27 -12.76
C ILE A 37 -14.53 -11.38 -12.61
N GLU A 38 -14.24 -12.60 -13.05
CA GLU A 38 -15.14 -13.76 -12.98
C GLU A 38 -15.35 -14.23 -11.53
N SER A 39 -14.32 -14.15 -10.69
CA SER A 39 -14.38 -14.58 -9.29
C SER A 39 -15.39 -13.76 -8.47
N PHE A 40 -15.69 -12.53 -8.89
CA PHE A 40 -16.61 -11.64 -8.20
C PHE A 40 -18.06 -12.13 -8.23
N LYS A 41 -18.47 -12.93 -9.23
CA LYS A 41 -19.80 -13.54 -9.25
C LYS A 41 -20.07 -14.39 -8.00
N ASP A 42 -19.11 -15.24 -7.65
CA ASP A 42 -19.20 -16.10 -6.47
C ASP A 42 -18.99 -15.29 -5.18
N GLN A 43 -18.14 -14.26 -5.22
CA GLN A 43 -17.93 -13.35 -4.09
C GLN A 43 -19.21 -12.58 -3.73
N ILE A 44 -19.92 -12.05 -4.73
CA ILE A 44 -21.22 -11.39 -4.58
C ILE A 44 -22.22 -12.36 -3.95
N THR A 45 -22.32 -13.57 -4.50
CA THR A 45 -23.26 -14.58 -4.01
C THR A 45 -22.98 -14.97 -2.56
N GLU A 46 -21.70 -15.15 -2.18
CA GLU A 46 -21.31 -15.48 -0.80
C GLU A 46 -21.56 -14.32 0.16
N LYS A 47 -21.18 -13.08 -0.22
CA LYS A 47 -21.40 -11.90 0.62
C LYS A 47 -22.88 -11.61 0.81
N GLN A 48 -23.69 -11.71 -0.24
CA GLN A 48 -25.14 -11.50 -0.15
C GLN A 48 -25.83 -12.47 0.82
N LYS A 49 -25.38 -13.73 0.86
CA LYS A 49 -25.95 -14.74 1.78
C LYS A 49 -25.48 -14.58 3.23
N GLY A 50 -24.29 -14.02 3.42
CA GLY A 50 -23.63 -13.96 4.74
C GLY A 50 -23.65 -12.60 5.43
N TYR A 51 -24.06 -11.54 4.73
CA TYR A 51 -24.10 -10.19 5.29
C TYR A 51 -25.42 -9.94 6.04
N ASP A 52 -25.34 -9.20 7.14
CA ASP A 52 -26.49 -8.80 7.94
C ASP A 52 -27.08 -7.49 7.39
N ASP A 53 -28.21 -7.57 6.71
CA ASP A 53 -28.85 -6.41 6.10
C ASP A 53 -29.32 -5.36 7.13
N ASP A 54 -29.48 -5.73 8.42
CA ASP A 54 -29.77 -4.77 9.50
C ASP A 54 -28.63 -3.77 9.72
N ASN A 55 -27.42 -4.06 9.22
CA ASN A 55 -26.28 -3.14 9.28
C ASN A 55 -26.38 -2.02 8.23
N ARG A 56 -27.08 -2.24 7.12
CA ARG A 56 -27.19 -1.25 6.02
C ARG A 56 -27.83 0.04 6.49
N LYS A 57 -28.95 -0.06 7.22
CA LYS A 57 -29.69 1.11 7.71
C LYS A 57 -28.80 1.99 8.59
N VAL A 58 -28.09 1.39 9.55
CA VAL A 58 -27.20 2.11 10.46
C VAL A 58 -26.03 2.74 9.70
N LEU A 59 -25.42 1.99 8.76
CA LEU A 59 -24.35 2.52 7.91
C LEU A 59 -24.79 3.76 7.14
N VAL A 60 -25.96 3.72 6.49
CA VAL A 60 -26.46 4.85 5.70
C VAL A 60 -26.85 6.03 6.58
N GLU A 61 -27.45 5.80 7.75
CA GLU A 61 -27.74 6.87 8.70
C GLU A 61 -26.47 7.61 9.15
N VAL A 62 -25.42 6.85 9.50
CA VAL A 62 -24.11 7.42 9.91
C VAL A 62 -23.46 8.18 8.76
N LEU A 63 -23.42 7.60 7.55
CA LEU A 63 -22.85 8.28 6.38
C LEU A 63 -23.63 9.55 6.03
N LYS A 64 -24.96 9.52 6.05
CA LYS A 64 -25.77 10.71 5.80
C LYS A 64 -25.45 11.82 6.79
N GLU A 65 -25.23 11.49 8.07
CA GLU A 65 -24.81 12.43 9.10
C GLU A 65 -23.41 12.99 8.86
N GLN A 66 -22.43 12.13 8.57
CA GLN A 66 -21.05 12.53 8.24
C GLN A 66 -20.95 13.45 7.02
N TYR A 67 -21.93 13.38 6.11
CA TYR A 67 -21.97 14.20 4.89
C TYR A 67 -22.87 15.44 5.00
N GLN A 68 -23.52 15.70 6.15
CA GLN A 68 -24.44 16.85 6.30
C GLN A 68 -23.76 18.20 6.07
N THR A 69 -22.51 18.33 6.50
CA THR A 69 -21.73 19.59 6.45
C THR A 69 -20.79 19.64 5.25
N LEU A 70 -20.74 18.58 4.44
CA LEU A 70 -19.80 18.43 3.33
C LEU A 70 -20.53 18.55 1.99
N SER A 71 -20.08 19.49 1.16
CA SER A 71 -20.55 19.55 -0.23
C SER A 71 -20.08 18.30 -0.98
N SER A 72 -21.03 17.45 -1.38
CA SER A 72 -20.76 16.18 -2.05
C SER A 72 -21.45 16.12 -3.41
N SER A 73 -20.85 15.37 -4.34
CA SER A 73 -21.39 15.12 -5.67
C SER A 73 -22.70 14.32 -5.59
N GLU A 74 -23.51 14.40 -6.64
CA GLU A 74 -24.72 13.57 -6.75
C GLU A 74 -24.37 12.07 -6.82
N ASP A 75 -23.22 11.72 -7.40
CA ASP A 75 -22.74 10.34 -7.46
C ASP A 75 -22.42 9.80 -6.06
N THR A 76 -21.73 10.58 -5.22
CA THR A 76 -21.45 10.19 -3.82
C THR A 76 -22.75 10.04 -3.02
N LYS A 77 -23.70 10.97 -3.16
CA LYS A 77 -24.99 10.87 -2.48
C LYS A 77 -25.79 9.65 -2.93
N SER A 78 -25.83 9.39 -4.24
CA SER A 78 -26.48 8.22 -4.84
C SER A 78 -25.86 6.92 -4.33
N HIS A 79 -24.53 6.85 -4.25
CA HIS A 79 -23.83 5.72 -3.66
C HIS A 79 -24.22 5.51 -2.19
N ILE A 80 -24.22 6.55 -1.36
CA ILE A 80 -24.66 6.46 0.04
C ILE A 80 -26.09 5.95 0.14
N GLU A 81 -27.02 6.49 -0.67
CA GLU A 81 -28.41 6.04 -0.67
C GLU A 81 -28.54 4.56 -1.06
N SER A 82 -27.82 4.16 -2.11
CA SER A 82 -27.89 2.81 -2.67
C SER A 82 -27.44 1.71 -1.70
N LEU A 83 -26.64 2.03 -0.68
CA LEU A 83 -26.17 1.07 0.33
C LEU A 83 -27.31 0.43 1.14
N GLN A 84 -28.49 1.06 1.16
CA GLN A 84 -29.71 0.48 1.74
C GLN A 84 -30.19 -0.77 0.99
N GLU A 85 -29.88 -0.88 -0.31
CA GLU A 85 -30.37 -1.96 -1.16
C GLU A 85 -29.56 -3.26 -0.97
N PRO A 86 -30.22 -4.43 -0.84
CA PRO A 86 -29.53 -5.72 -0.72
C PRO A 86 -28.63 -6.09 -1.92
N SER A 87 -28.86 -5.48 -3.09
CA SER A 87 -28.06 -5.64 -4.31
C SER A 87 -26.84 -4.70 -4.38
N THR A 88 -26.63 -3.86 -3.36
CA THR A 88 -25.48 -2.95 -3.31
C THR A 88 -24.38 -3.51 -2.41
N PHE A 89 -23.15 -3.46 -2.92
CA PHE A 89 -21.94 -3.89 -2.24
C PHE A 89 -20.89 -2.78 -2.22
N THR A 90 -19.89 -2.92 -1.37
CA THR A 90 -18.74 -2.00 -1.36
C THR A 90 -17.48 -2.65 -1.89
N VAL A 91 -16.55 -1.83 -2.36
CA VAL A 91 -15.13 -2.15 -2.47
C VAL A 91 -14.36 -1.11 -1.67
N THR A 92 -13.38 -1.52 -0.89
CA THR A 92 -12.79 -0.67 0.15
C THR A 92 -11.29 -0.57 0.04
N THR A 93 -10.76 0.63 0.26
CA THR A 93 -9.36 0.83 0.66
C THR A 93 -9.34 1.60 1.98
N GLY A 94 -8.23 1.54 2.70
CA GLY A 94 -8.02 2.36 3.89
C GLY A 94 -6.65 3.02 3.91
N HIS A 95 -6.56 4.14 4.62
CA HIS A 95 -5.28 4.75 4.96
C HIS A 95 -5.36 5.55 6.26
N GLN A 96 -4.18 5.87 6.80
CA GLN A 96 -4.06 6.80 7.91
C GLN A 96 -4.34 8.23 7.42
N LEU A 97 -4.59 9.12 8.39
CA LEU A 97 -4.92 10.51 8.14
C LEU A 97 -3.63 11.33 7.91
N ASN A 98 -2.79 10.88 6.97
CA ASN A 98 -1.53 11.56 6.66
C ASN A 98 -1.81 12.97 6.15
N LEU A 99 -1.02 13.93 6.63
CA LEU A 99 -1.15 15.31 6.21
C LEU A 99 -1.02 15.44 4.69
N PHE A 100 -1.97 16.17 4.13
CA PHE A 100 -2.08 16.48 2.72
C PHE A 100 -2.00 15.24 1.82
N THR A 101 -2.66 14.14 2.21
CA THR A 101 -2.64 12.79 1.58
C THR A 101 -1.39 11.95 1.85
N GLY A 102 -0.34 12.54 2.44
CA GLY A 102 0.92 11.85 2.72
C GLY A 102 1.59 11.32 1.45
N PRO A 103 1.91 10.02 1.37
CA PRO A 103 2.57 9.43 0.20
C PRO A 103 1.61 9.28 -1.00
N LEU A 104 2.15 9.42 -2.21
CA LEU A 104 1.45 9.28 -3.50
C LEU A 104 0.58 8.03 -3.61
N TYR A 105 0.96 6.92 -2.97
CA TYR A 105 0.16 5.71 -3.02
C TYR A 105 -1.24 5.86 -2.40
N PHE A 106 -1.51 6.92 -1.61
CA PHE A 106 -2.86 7.30 -1.19
C PHE A 106 -3.78 7.47 -2.40
N LEU A 107 -3.33 8.19 -3.42
CA LEU A 107 -4.09 8.41 -4.65
C LEU A 107 -4.30 7.08 -5.36
N TYR A 108 -3.25 6.26 -5.49
CA TYR A 108 -3.34 5.00 -6.22
C TYR A 108 -4.29 4.00 -5.56
N LYS A 109 -4.34 3.96 -4.22
CA LYS A 109 -5.31 3.19 -3.45
C LYS A 109 -6.75 3.58 -3.81
N ILE A 110 -7.05 4.86 -3.77
CA ILE A 110 -8.39 5.38 -4.02
C ILE A 110 -8.78 5.18 -5.49
N VAL A 111 -7.90 5.54 -6.43
CA VAL A 111 -8.13 5.32 -7.87
C VAL A 111 -8.35 3.84 -8.19
N SER A 112 -7.54 2.93 -7.64
CA SER A 112 -7.75 1.47 -7.80
C SER A 112 -9.13 1.03 -7.29
N THR A 113 -9.60 1.64 -6.20
CA THR A 113 -10.91 1.33 -5.60
C THR A 113 -12.06 1.84 -6.46
N LEU A 114 -11.96 3.08 -6.97
CA LEU A 114 -12.91 3.68 -7.89
C LEU A 114 -13.01 2.87 -9.20
N ASN A 115 -11.86 2.53 -9.81
CA ASN A 115 -11.81 1.77 -11.05
C ASN A 115 -12.29 0.32 -10.86
N LEU A 116 -12.10 -0.28 -9.68
CA LEU A 116 -12.66 -1.59 -9.39
C LEU A 116 -14.19 -1.52 -9.29
N ALA A 117 -14.75 -0.53 -8.58
CA ALA A 117 -16.19 -0.33 -8.50
C ALA A 117 -16.82 -0.14 -9.88
N LYS A 118 -16.20 0.70 -10.72
CA LYS A 118 -16.61 0.95 -12.11
C LYS A 118 -16.60 -0.35 -12.94
N SER A 119 -15.47 -1.08 -12.92
CA SER A 119 -15.32 -2.32 -13.68
C SER A 119 -16.33 -3.39 -13.24
N LEU A 120 -16.61 -3.49 -11.94
CA LEU A 120 -17.64 -4.39 -11.42
C LEU A 120 -19.03 -3.97 -11.90
N LYS A 121 -19.36 -2.68 -11.89
CA LYS A 121 -20.66 -2.19 -12.37
C LYS A 121 -20.88 -2.50 -13.85
N GLU A 122 -19.83 -2.35 -14.68
CA GLU A 122 -19.88 -2.66 -16.11
C GLU A 122 -20.11 -4.16 -16.38
N ASN A 123 -19.51 -5.05 -15.58
CA ASN A 123 -19.61 -6.50 -15.75
C ASN A 123 -20.82 -7.14 -15.04
N TYR A 124 -21.34 -6.48 -14.00
CA TYR A 124 -22.43 -6.96 -13.16
C TYR A 124 -23.52 -5.88 -12.97
N PRO A 125 -24.24 -5.51 -14.05
CA PRO A 125 -25.12 -4.33 -14.06
C PRO A 125 -26.32 -4.41 -13.10
N ASP A 126 -26.75 -5.63 -12.73
CA ASP A 126 -27.84 -5.89 -11.79
C ASP A 126 -27.51 -5.53 -10.33
N PHE A 127 -26.23 -5.26 -10.04
CA PHE A 127 -25.73 -4.90 -8.72
C PHE A 127 -25.13 -3.49 -8.73
N ASN A 128 -24.98 -2.90 -7.55
CA ASN A 128 -24.29 -1.62 -7.37
C ASN A 128 -23.01 -1.83 -6.56
N PHE A 129 -21.98 -1.04 -6.86
CA PHE A 129 -20.67 -1.15 -6.23
C PHE A 129 -20.22 0.23 -5.77
N VAL A 130 -20.13 0.41 -4.47
CA VAL A 130 -19.77 1.68 -3.84
C VAL A 130 -18.29 1.67 -3.48
N PRO A 131 -17.48 2.58 -4.06
CA PRO A 131 -16.07 2.74 -3.68
C PRO A 131 -15.98 3.46 -2.34
N VAL A 132 -15.36 2.81 -1.36
CA VAL A 132 -15.25 3.32 0.01
C VAL A 132 -13.79 3.57 0.39
N TYR A 133 -13.50 4.79 0.86
CA TYR A 133 -12.27 5.12 1.57
C TYR A 133 -12.52 5.07 3.08
N TRP A 134 -11.87 4.10 3.76
CA TRP A 134 -11.87 3.95 5.20
C TRP A 134 -10.81 4.84 5.85
N MET A 135 -11.24 5.77 6.70
CA MET A 135 -10.32 6.57 7.51
C MET A 135 -9.85 5.79 8.74
N ALA A 136 -8.54 5.63 8.92
CA ALA A 136 -7.98 5.03 10.13
C ALA A 136 -7.91 6.05 11.29
N THR A 137 -9.06 6.64 11.62
CA THR A 137 -9.23 7.71 12.62
C THR A 137 -8.79 7.29 14.01
N GLU A 138 -9.03 6.04 14.36
CA GLU A 138 -8.70 5.49 15.68
C GLU A 138 -7.22 5.12 15.85
N ASP A 139 -6.35 5.28 14.84
CA ASP A 139 -4.92 5.03 15.03
C ASP A 139 -4.29 6.07 15.98
N HIS A 140 -3.03 5.86 16.38
CA HIS A 140 -2.30 6.71 17.34
C HIS A 140 -0.90 7.09 16.86
N ASP A 141 -0.47 6.58 15.69
CA ASP A 141 0.87 6.86 15.16
C ASP A 141 0.94 8.25 14.53
N PHE A 142 1.07 9.26 15.40
CA PHE A 142 1.17 10.65 14.97
C PHE A 142 2.44 10.92 14.14
N GLU A 143 3.55 10.25 14.44
CA GLU A 143 4.82 10.48 13.73
C GLU A 143 4.77 10.03 12.26
N GLU A 144 3.94 9.03 11.94
CA GLU A 144 3.71 8.60 10.56
C GLU A 144 2.88 9.61 9.75
N ILE A 145 1.96 10.32 10.40
CA ILE A 145 0.97 11.17 9.73
C ILE A 145 1.30 12.66 9.74
N ASN A 146 2.15 13.14 10.66
CA ASN A 146 2.34 14.57 10.92
C ASN A 146 3.15 15.32 9.86
N TYR A 147 3.43 14.72 8.71
CA TYR A 147 4.23 15.36 7.67
C TYR A 147 3.89 14.85 6.27
N PHE A 148 4.34 15.63 5.30
CA PHE A 148 4.49 15.19 3.91
C PHE A 148 5.79 15.75 3.32
N ASN A 149 6.27 15.17 2.22
CA ASN A 149 7.46 15.66 1.55
C ASN A 149 7.08 16.47 0.32
N PHE A 150 7.75 17.59 0.11
CA PHE A 150 7.67 18.40 -1.10
C PHE A 150 9.08 18.81 -1.53
N GLN A 151 9.48 18.45 -2.75
CA GLN A 151 10.81 18.78 -3.29
C GLN A 151 11.97 18.41 -2.32
N GLN A 152 11.90 17.17 -1.78
CA GLN A 152 12.87 16.62 -0.80
C GLN A 152 12.89 17.31 0.58
N LYS A 153 12.02 18.29 0.84
CA LYS A 153 11.83 18.90 2.16
C LYS A 153 10.68 18.23 2.91
N LYS A 154 10.89 17.95 4.21
CA LYS A 154 9.86 17.46 5.12
C LYS A 154 9.07 18.66 5.66
N LEU A 155 7.80 18.77 5.26
CA LEU A 155 6.85 19.76 5.79
C LEU A 155 6.07 19.10 6.93
N GLU A 156 6.33 19.54 8.15
CA GLU A 156 5.94 18.84 9.38
C GLU A 156 5.07 19.70 10.29
N TRP A 157 3.99 19.11 10.80
CA TRP A 157 3.17 19.66 11.86
C TRP A 157 3.71 19.21 13.22
N LYS A 158 4.16 20.19 14.01
CA LYS A 158 4.72 19.96 15.35
C LYS A 158 3.67 20.29 16.40
N THR A 159 3.09 19.26 17.00
CA THR A 159 2.18 19.39 18.14
C THR A 159 2.36 18.23 19.11
N ASN A 160 1.83 18.37 20.32
CA ASN A 160 1.77 17.28 21.30
C ASN A 160 0.47 16.50 21.08
N ALA A 161 0.53 15.45 20.27
CA ALA A 161 -0.60 14.60 19.96
C ALA A 161 -0.83 13.55 21.07
N GLN A 162 -2.09 13.34 21.45
CA GLN A 162 -2.51 12.30 22.40
C GLN A 162 -3.85 11.71 21.95
N GLY A 163 -4.04 10.41 22.18
CA GLY A 163 -5.25 9.70 21.82
C GLY A 163 -5.31 9.28 20.35
N ALA A 164 -6.52 9.14 19.83
CA ALA A 164 -6.78 8.79 18.44
C ALA A 164 -6.44 9.96 17.49
N VAL A 165 -5.81 9.66 16.35
CA VAL A 165 -5.35 10.67 15.40
C VAL A 165 -6.50 11.47 14.78
N GLY A 166 -7.66 10.85 14.58
CA GLY A 166 -8.86 11.50 14.06
C GLY A 166 -9.40 12.58 14.99
N HIS A 167 -9.23 12.42 16.31
CA HIS A 167 -9.71 13.36 17.33
C HIS A 167 -8.76 14.55 17.55
N LEU A 168 -7.58 14.54 16.93
CA LEU A 168 -6.61 15.62 17.07
C LEU A 168 -7.19 16.92 16.53
N SER A 169 -7.09 17.99 17.31
CA SER A 169 -7.44 19.32 16.84
C SER A 169 -6.47 19.77 15.76
N THR A 170 -6.99 20.42 14.71
CA THR A 170 -6.20 21.03 13.63
C THR A 170 -5.43 22.29 14.05
N ALA A 171 -5.59 22.73 15.30
CA ALA A 171 -4.89 23.89 15.83
C ALA A 171 -3.36 23.81 15.62
N GLY A 172 -2.77 24.93 15.17
CA GLY A 172 -1.34 25.03 14.84
C GLY A 172 -0.98 24.68 13.41
N LEU A 173 -1.90 24.11 12.61
CA LEU A 173 -1.68 23.91 11.17
C LEU A 173 -1.59 25.22 10.37
N ASP A 174 -1.98 26.36 10.95
CA ASP A 174 -1.77 27.69 10.36
C ASP A 174 -0.28 28.00 10.15
N GLN A 175 0.60 27.50 11.02
CA GLN A 175 2.04 27.66 10.89
C GLN A 175 2.59 26.84 9.72
N LEU A 176 2.07 25.62 9.55
CA LEU A 176 2.41 24.78 8.42
C LEU A 176 1.87 25.40 7.11
N SER A 177 0.65 25.95 7.12
CA SER A 177 0.07 26.67 5.99
C SER A 177 0.96 27.84 5.53
N LYS A 178 1.55 28.62 6.45
CA LYS A 178 2.50 29.71 6.11
C LYS A 178 3.79 29.18 5.46
N SER A 179 4.25 28.01 5.90
CA SER A 179 5.42 27.34 5.31
C SER A 179 5.11 26.89 3.87
N ILE A 180 3.91 26.33 3.65
CA ILE A 180 3.42 25.92 2.32
C ILE A 180 3.33 27.12 1.36
N GLU A 181 2.85 28.27 1.82
CA GLU A 181 2.80 29.50 1.01
C GLU A 181 4.17 29.89 0.45
N THR A 182 5.22 29.69 1.24
CA THR A 182 6.60 30.01 0.84
C THR A 182 7.19 28.97 -0.12
N GLU A 183 6.86 27.69 0.08
CA GLU A 183 7.50 26.58 -0.64
C GLU A 183 6.86 26.29 -2.01
N PHE A 184 5.55 26.50 -2.18
CA PHE A 184 4.83 26.10 -3.41
C PHE A 184 4.96 27.11 -4.57
N GLY A 185 5.47 28.33 -4.34
CA GLY A 185 5.58 29.36 -5.38
C GLY A 185 4.21 29.94 -5.81
N GLU A 186 4.14 30.63 -6.96
CA GLU A 186 3.01 31.52 -7.33
C GLU A 186 2.19 31.06 -8.56
N SER A 187 2.39 29.84 -9.04
CA SER A 187 1.61 29.32 -10.19
C SER A 187 0.13 29.10 -9.83
N ASP A 188 -0.77 29.06 -10.83
CA ASP A 188 -2.19 28.75 -10.61
C ASP A 188 -2.39 27.41 -9.86
N ASN A 189 -1.58 26.40 -10.18
CA ASN A 189 -1.60 25.10 -9.50
C ASN A 189 -1.11 25.23 -8.04
N ALA A 190 -0.12 26.07 -7.79
CA ALA A 190 0.37 26.35 -6.45
C ALA A 190 -0.69 27.06 -5.60
N GLU A 191 -1.37 28.07 -6.17
CA GLU A 191 -2.47 28.76 -5.49
C GLU A 191 -3.64 27.82 -5.18
N TYR A 192 -3.99 26.93 -6.11
CA TYR A 192 -4.96 25.87 -5.83
C TYR A 192 -4.54 25.00 -4.65
N LEU A 193 -3.29 24.51 -4.63
CA LEU A 193 -2.81 23.64 -3.55
C LEU A 193 -2.75 24.35 -2.19
N LYS A 194 -2.33 25.62 -2.15
CA LYS A 194 -2.36 26.46 -0.94
C LYS A 194 -3.77 26.62 -0.42
N ASN A 195 -4.73 26.90 -1.30
CA ASN A 195 -6.13 27.05 -0.93
C ASN A 195 -6.73 25.72 -0.46
N LEU A 196 -6.47 24.61 -1.16
CA LEU A 196 -6.90 23.28 -0.76
C LEU A 196 -6.41 22.93 0.66
N PHE A 197 -5.14 23.23 0.98
CA PHE A 197 -4.62 23.03 2.33
C PHE A 197 -5.34 23.89 3.37
N LYS A 198 -5.56 25.18 3.08
CA LYS A 198 -6.26 26.10 3.99
C LYS A 198 -7.69 25.67 4.25
N GLU A 199 -8.43 25.34 3.20
CA GLU A 199 -9.82 24.89 3.30
C GLU A 199 -9.89 23.58 4.11
N ALA A 200 -9.03 22.60 3.81
CA ALA A 200 -9.04 21.32 4.50
C ALA A 200 -8.63 21.43 5.99
N TYR A 201 -7.59 22.18 6.33
CA TYR A 201 -6.99 22.11 7.67
C TYR A 201 -7.30 23.30 8.57
N LEU A 202 -7.73 24.45 8.03
CA LEU A 202 -7.99 25.65 8.84
C LEU A 202 -9.48 25.93 9.06
N LYS A 203 -10.38 25.21 8.37
CA LYS A 203 -11.83 25.37 8.50
C LYS A 203 -12.55 24.19 9.17
N HIS A 204 -11.78 23.22 9.65
CA HIS A 204 -12.28 22.02 10.32
C HIS A 204 -11.62 21.90 11.69
N GLU A 205 -12.35 21.41 12.69
CA GLU A 205 -11.87 21.38 14.08
C GLU A 205 -10.95 20.20 14.33
N THR A 206 -11.23 19.06 13.68
CA THR A 206 -10.51 17.80 13.88
C THR A 206 -9.80 17.31 12.62
N LEU A 207 -8.79 16.47 12.80
CA LEU A 207 -8.06 15.87 11.68
C LEU A 207 -8.94 14.90 10.86
N ALA A 208 -9.93 14.26 11.48
CA ALA A 208 -10.90 13.43 10.77
C ALA A 208 -11.73 14.25 9.77
N GLU A 209 -12.33 15.36 10.21
CA GLU A 209 -13.09 16.28 9.36
C GLU A 209 -12.21 16.85 8.24
N ALA A 210 -10.99 17.29 8.57
CA ALA A 210 -10.03 17.83 7.61
C ALA A 210 -9.66 16.79 6.52
N THR A 211 -9.44 15.54 6.93
CA THR A 211 -9.11 14.45 6.01
C THR A 211 -10.30 14.08 5.13
N GLN A 212 -11.49 14.04 5.71
CA GLN A 212 -12.73 13.78 4.99
C GLN A 212 -12.98 14.86 3.92
N PHE A 213 -12.82 16.14 4.28
CA PHE A 213 -12.91 17.24 3.32
C PHE A 213 -11.89 17.09 2.18
N LEU A 214 -10.62 16.85 2.52
CA LEU A 214 -9.55 16.72 1.53
C LEU A 214 -9.80 15.55 0.56
N ALA A 215 -10.19 14.39 1.07
CA ALA A 215 -10.51 13.24 0.22
C ALA A 215 -11.73 13.50 -0.67
N ASN A 216 -12.74 14.21 -0.16
CA ASN A 216 -13.93 14.57 -0.93
C ASN A 216 -13.63 15.59 -2.02
N GLU A 217 -12.80 16.61 -1.77
CA GLU A 217 -12.40 17.55 -2.82
C GLU A 217 -11.58 16.91 -3.93
N LEU A 218 -10.76 15.90 -3.61
CA LEU A 218 -9.95 15.23 -4.62
C LEU A 218 -10.73 14.18 -5.42
N PHE A 219 -11.70 13.50 -4.80
CA PHE A 219 -12.30 12.28 -5.36
C PHE A 219 -13.84 12.22 -5.30
N GLY A 220 -14.50 13.18 -4.68
CA GLY A 220 -15.96 13.20 -4.53
C GLY A 220 -16.69 13.23 -5.87
N ASP A 221 -16.15 13.93 -6.86
CA ASP A 221 -16.70 13.96 -8.23
C ASP A 221 -16.65 12.61 -8.95
N TYR A 222 -15.89 11.63 -8.43
CA TYR A 222 -15.86 10.25 -8.94
C TYR A 222 -16.75 9.32 -8.11
N GLY A 223 -17.57 9.86 -7.20
CA GLY A 223 -18.49 9.10 -6.36
C GLY A 223 -17.84 8.40 -5.17
N LEU A 224 -16.64 8.82 -4.73
CA LEU A 224 -16.02 8.22 -3.54
C LEU A 224 -16.89 8.45 -2.29
N VAL A 225 -17.12 7.39 -1.52
CA VAL A 225 -17.71 7.47 -0.19
C VAL A 225 -16.60 7.35 0.86
N ILE A 226 -16.51 8.30 1.77
CA ILE A 226 -15.51 8.39 2.82
C ILE A 226 -16.19 8.03 4.13
N LEU A 227 -15.64 7.06 4.85
CA LEU A 227 -16.21 6.57 6.09
C LEU A 227 -15.24 6.81 7.24
N ASP A 228 -15.69 7.61 8.21
CA ASP A 228 -15.17 7.53 9.58
C ASP A 228 -15.94 6.42 10.32
N ALA A 229 -15.25 5.36 10.74
CA ALA A 229 -15.90 4.26 11.43
C ALA A 229 -15.84 4.38 12.96
N ASP A 230 -15.28 5.48 13.48
CA ASP A 230 -15.28 5.78 14.91
C ASP A 230 -16.64 6.36 15.36
N ASP A 231 -17.68 5.53 15.24
CA ASP A 231 -19.07 5.87 15.57
C ASP A 231 -19.68 4.78 16.46
N ALA A 232 -20.33 5.19 17.55
CA ALA A 232 -20.93 4.29 18.53
C ALA A 232 -21.97 3.32 17.92
N ARG A 233 -22.76 3.77 16.95
CA ARG A 233 -23.80 2.95 16.30
C ARG A 233 -23.17 1.88 15.41
N LEU A 234 -22.08 2.21 14.71
CA LEU A 234 -21.31 1.22 13.93
C LEU A 234 -20.61 0.22 14.84
N LYS A 235 -19.98 0.69 15.92
CA LYS A 235 -19.33 -0.15 16.93
C LYS A 235 -20.31 -1.08 17.62
N PHE A 236 -21.54 -0.63 17.85
CA PHE A 236 -22.59 -1.45 18.41
C PHE A 236 -22.85 -2.72 17.57
N LYS A 237 -22.83 -2.61 16.23
CA LYS A 237 -22.96 -3.75 15.32
C LYS A 237 -21.78 -4.75 15.40
N PHE A 238 -20.65 -4.31 15.95
CA PHE A 238 -19.44 -5.11 16.16
C PHE A 238 -19.28 -5.63 17.60
N SER A 239 -20.21 -5.31 18.51
CA SER A 239 -20.14 -5.66 19.93
C SER A 239 -19.93 -7.16 20.19
N LYS A 240 -20.54 -8.02 19.37
CA LYS A 240 -20.39 -9.48 19.48
C LYS A 240 -18.92 -9.89 19.33
N GLN A 241 -18.22 -9.34 18.34
CA GLN A 241 -16.82 -9.65 18.06
C GLN A 241 -15.90 -9.02 19.10
N ILE A 242 -16.21 -7.81 19.59
CA ILE A 242 -15.51 -7.18 20.71
C ILE A 242 -15.55 -8.10 21.94
N LYS A 243 -16.74 -8.56 22.33
CA LYS A 243 -16.91 -9.50 23.46
C LYS A 243 -16.21 -10.83 23.22
N ASN A 244 -16.20 -11.30 21.97
CA ASN A 244 -15.51 -12.53 21.61
C ASN A 244 -14.01 -12.41 21.83
N ASP A 245 -13.39 -11.33 21.36
CA ASP A 245 -11.96 -11.08 21.55
C ASP A 245 -11.62 -10.92 23.04
N LEU A 246 -12.40 -10.16 23.81
CA LEU A 246 -12.17 -9.96 25.25
C LEU A 246 -12.24 -11.23 26.09
N VAL A 247 -13.15 -12.16 25.76
CA VAL A 247 -13.44 -13.34 26.61
C VAL A 247 -12.79 -14.59 26.07
N TYR A 248 -12.85 -14.76 24.76
CA TYR A 248 -12.43 -15.98 24.10
C TYR A 248 -11.14 -15.79 23.33
N HIS A 249 -10.55 -14.61 23.13
CA HIS A 249 -9.24 -14.47 22.44
C HIS A 249 -9.22 -15.20 21.08
N THR A 250 -10.32 -15.17 20.32
CA THR A 250 -10.44 -15.97 19.08
C THR A 250 -9.49 -15.46 18.00
N ALA A 251 -9.34 -14.13 17.87
CA ALA A 251 -8.38 -13.53 16.95
C ALA A 251 -6.97 -14.04 17.22
N PHE A 252 -6.51 -13.97 18.47
CA PHE A 252 -5.22 -14.51 18.91
C PHE A 252 -4.96 -15.93 18.41
N ARG A 253 -5.83 -16.87 18.81
CA ARG A 253 -5.62 -18.29 18.51
C ARG A 253 -5.72 -18.64 17.04
N GLN A 254 -6.56 -17.94 16.28
CA GLN A 254 -6.77 -18.27 14.86
C GLN A 254 -5.68 -17.66 13.99
N ILE A 255 -5.27 -16.42 14.28
CA ILE A 255 -4.21 -15.73 13.55
C ILE A 255 -2.87 -16.40 13.84
N GLU A 256 -2.53 -16.69 15.10
CA GLU A 256 -1.29 -17.40 15.45
C GLU A 256 -1.14 -18.71 14.67
N LYS A 257 -2.20 -19.53 14.63
CA LYS A 257 -2.23 -20.78 13.85
C LYS A 257 -2.05 -20.59 12.35
N GLN A 258 -2.51 -19.46 11.80
CA GLN A 258 -2.40 -19.17 10.37
C GLN A 258 -1.02 -18.60 10.05
N SER A 259 -0.50 -17.69 10.87
CA SER A 259 0.86 -17.15 10.80
C SER A 259 1.91 -18.27 10.91
N ASP A 260 1.70 -19.27 11.77
CA ASP A 260 2.56 -20.46 11.87
C ASP A 260 2.63 -21.26 10.56
N LYS A 261 1.50 -21.40 9.84
CA LYS A 261 1.49 -22.09 8.53
C LYS A 261 2.25 -21.27 7.49
N LEU A 262 2.08 -19.94 7.51
CA LEU A 262 2.74 -19.05 6.58
C LEU A 262 4.26 -19.04 6.80
N SER A 263 4.69 -19.02 8.07
CA SER A 263 6.09 -19.11 8.47
C SER A 263 6.74 -20.44 8.05
N LYS A 264 6.01 -21.56 8.16
CA LYS A 264 6.48 -22.88 7.68
C LYS A 264 6.71 -22.95 6.17
N LEU A 265 6.07 -22.07 5.39
CA LEU A 265 6.32 -21.91 3.95
C LEU A 265 7.53 -20.99 3.65
N GLY A 266 8.17 -20.41 4.68
CA GLY A 266 9.35 -19.56 4.54
C GLY A 266 9.06 -18.07 4.46
N TYR A 267 7.81 -17.63 4.64
CA TYR A 267 7.46 -16.22 4.62
C TYR A 267 7.52 -15.57 6.01
N SER A 268 7.87 -14.28 6.03
CA SER A 268 7.88 -13.47 7.25
C SER A 268 6.47 -13.04 7.68
N VAL A 269 6.12 -13.34 8.93
CA VAL A 269 4.89 -12.90 9.57
C VAL A 269 4.91 -11.39 9.80
N GLN A 270 3.81 -10.70 9.49
CA GLN A 270 3.64 -9.25 9.63
C GLN A 270 2.92 -8.86 10.92
N VAL A 271 1.93 -9.64 11.37
CA VAL A 271 1.15 -9.32 12.56
C VAL A 271 1.38 -10.34 13.66
N ASN A 272 1.67 -9.83 14.85
CA ASN A 272 1.74 -10.63 16.08
C ASN A 272 0.48 -10.33 16.89
N PRO A 273 -0.56 -11.18 16.80
CA PRO A 273 -1.80 -10.94 17.54
C PRO A 273 -1.52 -11.06 19.05
N ARG A 274 -2.28 -10.31 19.84
CA ARG A 274 -2.26 -10.40 21.31
C ARG A 274 -3.48 -11.19 21.77
N GLU A 275 -3.52 -11.60 23.04
CA GLU A 275 -4.73 -12.23 23.60
C GLU A 275 -5.95 -11.33 23.41
N ILE A 276 -5.82 -10.05 23.82
CA ILE A 276 -6.79 -8.99 23.56
C ILE A 276 -6.23 -8.03 22.51
N ASN A 277 -6.97 -7.86 21.43
CA ASN A 277 -6.63 -7.06 20.24
C ASN A 277 -7.40 -5.73 20.18
N LEU A 278 -7.80 -5.25 21.36
CA LEU A 278 -8.55 -4.02 21.56
C LEU A 278 -7.76 -3.04 22.42
N PHE A 279 -7.90 -1.76 22.09
CA PHE A 279 -7.54 -0.64 22.93
C PHE A 279 -8.80 -0.07 23.57
N TYR A 280 -8.66 0.45 24.79
CA TYR A 280 -9.63 1.33 25.40
C TYR A 280 -9.38 2.75 24.89
N LEU A 281 -10.37 3.32 24.23
CA LEU A 281 -10.38 4.66 23.65
C LEU A 281 -11.37 5.54 24.42
N HIS A 282 -10.88 6.52 25.16
CA HIS A 282 -11.75 7.47 25.83
C HIS A 282 -11.02 8.78 26.10
N GLU A 283 -11.67 9.90 25.79
CA GLU A 283 -11.08 11.24 25.85
C GLU A 283 -9.74 11.29 25.08
N LYS A 284 -8.61 11.55 25.75
CA LYS A 284 -7.28 11.62 25.14
C LYS A 284 -6.46 10.35 25.32
N THR A 285 -7.11 9.26 25.74
CA THR A 285 -6.44 7.99 26.02
C THR A 285 -6.79 6.95 24.96
N ARG A 286 -5.76 6.33 24.38
CA ARG A 286 -5.89 5.09 23.63
C ARG A 286 -4.88 4.08 24.15
N SER A 287 -5.32 3.24 25.08
CA SER A 287 -4.45 2.36 25.85
C SER A 287 -4.84 0.91 25.70
N ARG A 288 -3.85 0.01 25.80
CA ARG A 288 -4.09 -1.42 25.60
C ARG A 288 -4.93 -1.97 26.74
N ILE A 289 -5.87 -2.86 26.40
CA ILE A 289 -6.58 -3.68 27.39
C ILE A 289 -5.79 -4.98 27.55
N VAL A 290 -5.52 -5.37 28.79
CA VAL A 290 -4.90 -6.67 29.11
C VAL A 290 -5.71 -7.38 30.19
N GLN A 291 -5.79 -8.71 30.09
CA GLN A 291 -6.38 -9.53 31.14
C GLN A 291 -5.27 -10.04 32.08
N LYS A 292 -5.46 -9.90 33.39
CA LYS A 292 -4.62 -10.52 34.42
C LYS A 292 -5.53 -11.13 35.48
N ASP A 293 -5.34 -12.42 35.76
CA ASP A 293 -6.23 -13.21 36.60
C ASP A 293 -7.70 -13.08 36.12
N GLU A 294 -8.60 -12.63 37.00
CA GLU A 294 -10.03 -12.46 36.69
C GLU A 294 -10.41 -11.05 36.22
N ASN A 295 -9.45 -10.13 36.09
CA ASN A 295 -9.71 -8.71 35.82
C ASN A 295 -9.06 -8.23 34.52
N TYR A 296 -9.67 -7.19 33.95
CA TYR A 296 -9.22 -6.45 32.79
C TYR A 296 -8.62 -5.12 33.23
N TYR A 297 -7.46 -4.78 32.70
CA TYR A 297 -6.71 -3.58 33.02
C TYR A 297 -6.49 -2.77 31.76
N VAL A 298 -6.70 -1.45 31.84
CA VAL A 298 -6.29 -0.52 30.81
C VAL A 298 -4.90 -0.02 31.18
N LEU A 299 -3.89 -0.39 30.39
CA LEU A 299 -2.51 -0.01 30.66
C LEU A 299 -2.36 1.52 30.73
N ASP A 300 -1.39 1.97 31.54
CA ASP A 300 -1.06 3.39 31.72
C ASP A 300 -2.21 4.22 32.33
N THR A 301 -3.18 3.56 32.97
CA THR A 301 -4.30 4.18 33.70
C THR A 301 -4.62 3.40 34.98
N ASP A 302 -5.46 3.97 35.83
CA ASP A 302 -6.00 3.30 37.03
C ASP A 302 -7.28 2.49 36.74
N LEU A 303 -7.71 2.39 35.47
CA LEU A 303 -8.95 1.71 35.11
C LEU A 303 -8.81 0.19 35.19
N LYS A 304 -9.77 -0.42 35.88
CA LYS A 304 -9.88 -1.86 36.08
C LYS A 304 -11.35 -2.27 35.99
N PHE A 305 -11.59 -3.39 35.32
CA PHE A 305 -12.93 -3.98 35.17
C PHE A 305 -12.90 -5.46 35.49
N THR A 306 -13.94 -5.96 36.14
CA THR A 306 -14.28 -7.38 36.14
C THR A 306 -14.80 -7.79 34.77
N LYS A 307 -14.91 -9.10 34.53
CA LYS A 307 -15.54 -9.63 33.31
C LYS A 307 -16.98 -9.11 33.09
N ALA A 308 -17.77 -9.00 34.15
CA ALA A 308 -19.14 -8.50 34.02
C ALA A 308 -19.15 -7.01 33.63
N GLU A 309 -18.33 -6.20 34.31
CA GLU A 309 -18.23 -4.76 34.07
C GLU A 309 -17.71 -4.45 32.66
N VAL A 310 -16.68 -5.14 32.17
CA VAL A 310 -16.16 -4.87 30.82
C VAL A 310 -17.17 -5.24 29.74
N LEU A 311 -17.96 -6.31 29.94
CA LEU A 311 -18.98 -6.73 28.98
C LEU A 311 -20.19 -5.79 28.97
N ASP A 312 -20.59 -5.29 30.15
CA ASP A 312 -21.60 -4.24 30.28
C ASP A 312 -21.13 -2.92 29.65
N LEU A 313 -19.84 -2.60 29.81
CA LEU A 313 -19.23 -1.43 29.16
C LEU A 313 -19.26 -1.55 27.63
N VAL A 314 -19.08 -2.74 27.06
CA VAL A 314 -19.25 -2.95 25.61
C VAL A 314 -20.70 -2.71 25.18
N ASP A 315 -21.69 -3.11 25.99
CA ASP A 315 -23.10 -2.91 25.65
C ASP A 315 -23.51 -1.44 25.71
N GLN A 316 -22.95 -0.67 26.65
CA GLN A 316 -23.30 0.73 26.87
C GLN A 316 -22.45 1.70 26.06
N HIS A 317 -21.16 1.38 25.87
CA HIS A 317 -20.15 2.26 25.30
C HIS A 317 -19.20 1.53 24.32
N PRO A 318 -19.73 0.92 23.24
CA PRO A 318 -18.93 0.17 22.28
C PRO A 318 -17.90 1.05 21.55
N GLU A 319 -18.13 2.36 21.43
CA GLU A 319 -17.18 3.35 20.89
C GLU A 319 -15.86 3.41 21.64
N ARG A 320 -15.84 2.98 22.91
CA ARG A 320 -14.61 2.98 23.71
C ARG A 320 -13.68 1.81 23.39
N PHE A 321 -14.06 0.93 22.47
CA PHE A 321 -13.27 -0.24 22.10
C PHE A 321 -12.73 -0.10 20.67
N SER A 322 -11.45 0.26 20.60
CA SER A 322 -10.74 0.47 19.34
C SER A 322 -9.98 -0.78 18.90
N PRO A 323 -10.29 -1.39 17.74
CA PRO A 323 -9.57 -2.54 17.22
C PRO A 323 -8.15 -2.16 16.79
N ASN A 324 -7.21 -3.08 17.05
CA ASN A 324 -5.86 -3.00 16.48
C ASN A 324 -5.84 -3.53 15.03
N VAL A 325 -4.64 -3.61 14.43
CA VAL A 325 -4.40 -4.13 13.08
C VAL A 325 -5.00 -5.52 12.81
N ALA A 326 -5.10 -6.38 13.81
CA ALA A 326 -5.66 -7.74 13.67
C ALA A 326 -7.20 -7.74 13.63
N LEU A 327 -7.83 -6.85 14.40
CA LEU A 327 -9.29 -6.85 14.57
C LEU A 327 -10.00 -5.86 13.63
N ARG A 328 -9.32 -4.79 13.21
CA ARG A 328 -9.87 -3.74 12.31
C ARG A 328 -10.37 -4.29 10.98
N PRO A 329 -9.71 -5.26 10.32
CA PRO A 329 -10.22 -5.93 9.12
C PRO A 329 -11.58 -6.57 9.34
N LEU A 330 -11.78 -7.24 10.47
CA LEU A 330 -13.08 -7.84 10.75
C LEU A 330 -14.14 -6.78 11.02
N TYR A 331 -13.79 -5.70 11.72
CA TYR A 331 -14.73 -4.60 11.97
C TYR A 331 -15.29 -4.04 10.66
N GLN A 332 -14.42 -3.74 9.69
CA GLN A 332 -14.81 -3.29 8.36
C GLN A 332 -15.77 -4.27 7.67
N GLU A 333 -15.45 -5.57 7.70
CA GLU A 333 -16.24 -6.57 6.98
C GLU A 333 -17.59 -6.91 7.65
N VAL A 334 -17.74 -6.58 8.93
CA VAL A 334 -19.02 -6.67 9.66
C VAL A 334 -19.93 -5.51 9.32
N ILE A 335 -19.41 -4.28 9.27
CA ILE A 335 -20.26 -3.09 9.05
C ILE A 335 -20.46 -2.73 7.58
N LEU A 336 -19.65 -3.30 6.67
CA LEU A 336 -19.76 -3.07 5.23
C LEU A 336 -20.16 -4.35 4.47
N PRO A 337 -21.04 -4.25 3.46
CA PRO A 337 -21.28 -5.31 2.48
C PRO A 337 -20.11 -5.39 1.47
N ASN A 338 -18.87 -5.45 1.98
CA ASN A 338 -17.64 -5.38 1.20
C ASN A 338 -17.31 -6.67 0.45
N LEU A 339 -16.94 -6.53 -0.82
CA LEU A 339 -16.50 -7.62 -1.69
C LEU A 339 -14.99 -7.73 -1.76
N ALA A 340 -14.29 -6.60 -1.79
CA ALA A 340 -12.86 -6.55 -1.96
C ALA A 340 -12.22 -5.49 -1.07
N TYR A 341 -11.04 -5.83 -0.55
CA TYR A 341 -10.15 -4.87 0.08
C TYR A 341 -8.95 -4.62 -0.83
N ILE A 342 -8.74 -3.35 -1.16
CA ILE A 342 -7.61 -2.86 -1.94
C ILE A 342 -6.56 -2.37 -0.94
N GLY A 343 -5.35 -2.94 -1.02
CA GLY A 343 -4.26 -2.59 -0.12
C GLY A 343 -2.89 -2.65 -0.77
N GLY A 344 -1.87 -2.14 -0.09
CA GLY A 344 -0.48 -2.34 -0.46
C GLY A 344 0.05 -3.71 -0.03
N GLY A 345 1.26 -4.04 -0.47
CA GLY A 345 1.87 -5.34 -0.18
C GLY A 345 2.00 -5.66 1.33
N GLY A 346 2.31 -4.68 2.17
CA GLY A 346 2.35 -4.88 3.62
C GLY A 346 0.97 -5.19 4.21
N GLU A 347 -0.09 -4.55 3.68
CA GLU A 347 -1.45 -4.80 4.14
C GLU A 347 -1.91 -6.20 3.75
N LEU A 348 -1.78 -6.55 2.47
CA LEU A 348 -2.19 -7.86 1.98
C LEU A 348 -1.43 -9.00 2.67
N ALA A 349 -0.16 -8.80 2.99
CA ALA A 349 0.64 -9.78 3.71
C ALA A 349 0.01 -10.11 5.07
N TYR A 350 -0.43 -9.12 5.84
CA TYR A 350 -1.13 -9.43 7.10
C TYR A 350 -2.55 -9.94 6.88
N TRP A 351 -3.27 -9.50 5.84
CA TRP A 351 -4.62 -10.00 5.55
C TRP A 351 -4.61 -11.52 5.28
N LEU A 352 -3.57 -12.05 4.64
CA LEU A 352 -3.37 -13.49 4.42
C LEU A 352 -3.29 -14.29 5.75
N GLU A 353 -2.87 -13.65 6.84
CA GLU A 353 -2.83 -14.23 8.18
C GLU A 353 -4.23 -14.32 8.84
N LEU A 354 -5.23 -13.62 8.30
CA LEU A 354 -6.56 -13.48 8.93
C LEU A 354 -7.61 -14.49 8.42
N LYS A 355 -7.32 -15.27 7.38
CA LYS A 355 -8.33 -16.13 6.73
C LYS A 355 -9.01 -17.13 7.70
N SER A 356 -8.25 -17.73 8.61
CA SER A 356 -8.77 -18.63 9.65
C SER A 356 -9.66 -17.91 10.66
N TYR A 357 -9.32 -16.67 10.99
CA TYR A 357 -10.05 -15.85 11.94
C TYR A 357 -11.42 -15.46 11.40
N PHE A 358 -11.50 -14.99 10.16
CA PHE A 358 -12.76 -14.71 9.48
C PHE A 358 -13.68 -15.93 9.41
N LYS A 359 -13.11 -17.10 9.13
CA LYS A 359 -13.85 -18.37 9.14
C LYS A 359 -14.42 -18.69 10.53
N ALA A 360 -13.67 -18.43 11.60
CA ALA A 360 -14.13 -18.66 12.97
C ALA A 360 -15.26 -17.71 13.37
N GLU A 361 -15.21 -16.46 12.90
CA GLU A 361 -16.24 -15.44 13.14
C GLU A 361 -17.45 -15.55 12.18
N LYS A 362 -17.38 -16.48 11.21
CA LYS A 362 -18.40 -16.70 10.18
C LYS A 362 -18.68 -15.44 9.35
N VAL A 363 -17.65 -14.64 9.10
CA VAL A 363 -17.71 -13.45 8.24
C VAL A 363 -17.03 -13.79 6.91
N THR A 364 -17.68 -13.43 5.80
CA THR A 364 -17.13 -13.62 4.45
C THR A 364 -15.78 -12.89 4.35
N PHE A 365 -14.75 -13.63 3.95
CA PHE A 365 -13.42 -13.04 3.71
C PHE A 365 -13.43 -12.32 2.35
N PRO A 366 -13.01 -11.04 2.27
CA PRO A 366 -13.03 -10.28 1.03
C PRO A 366 -11.97 -10.79 0.04
N SER A 367 -12.17 -10.48 -1.24
CA SER A 367 -11.10 -10.60 -2.23
C SER A 367 -10.00 -9.57 -1.92
N LEU A 368 -8.73 -9.98 -1.93
CA LEU A 368 -7.61 -9.09 -1.64
C LEU A 368 -7.00 -8.57 -2.94
N VAL A 369 -7.11 -7.27 -3.20
CA VAL A 369 -6.61 -6.64 -4.41
C VAL A 369 -5.35 -5.86 -4.08
N LEU A 370 -4.25 -6.17 -4.75
CA LEU A 370 -3.06 -5.32 -4.69
C LEU A 370 -3.36 -4.06 -5.48
N ARG A 371 -3.33 -2.91 -4.80
CA ARG A 371 -3.46 -1.61 -5.46
C ARG A 371 -2.47 -1.51 -6.61
N ASN A 372 -2.79 -0.73 -7.63
CA ASN A 372 -1.79 -0.37 -8.62
C ASN A 372 -0.60 0.34 -7.95
N SER A 373 0.60 0.07 -8.47
CA SER A 373 1.82 0.79 -8.07
C SER A 373 2.41 1.47 -9.29
N VAL A 374 2.82 2.71 -9.11
CA VAL A 374 3.15 3.59 -10.23
C VAL A 374 4.47 4.30 -9.98
N LEU A 375 5.29 4.38 -11.03
CA LEU A 375 6.39 5.33 -11.14
C LEU A 375 6.00 6.40 -12.14
N LEU A 376 5.86 7.64 -11.68
CA LEU A 376 5.57 8.80 -12.50
C LEU A 376 6.89 9.45 -12.95
N TYR A 377 7.02 9.68 -14.25
CA TYR A 377 8.19 10.36 -14.81
C TYR A 377 7.80 11.28 -15.96
N SER A 378 8.59 12.32 -16.21
CA SER A 378 8.30 13.28 -17.29
C SER A 378 8.82 12.84 -18.65
N ASP A 379 8.20 13.36 -19.72
CA ASP A 379 8.70 13.36 -21.10
C ASP A 379 10.17 13.84 -21.22
N LYS A 380 10.59 14.82 -20.42
CA LYS A 380 11.98 15.28 -20.31
C LYS A 380 12.90 14.19 -19.76
N THR A 381 12.41 13.41 -18.78
CA THR A 381 13.16 12.27 -18.23
C THR A 381 13.27 11.16 -19.27
N SER A 382 12.18 10.87 -19.98
CA SER A 382 12.14 9.95 -21.12
C SER A 382 13.18 10.33 -22.20
N SER A 383 13.20 11.60 -22.59
CA SER A 383 14.15 12.15 -23.57
C SER A 383 15.62 12.00 -23.12
N LYS A 384 15.90 12.20 -21.82
CA LYS A 384 17.24 12.01 -21.24
C LYS A 384 17.65 10.54 -21.23
N LEU A 385 16.76 9.64 -20.82
CA LEU A 385 17.00 8.20 -20.85
C LEU A 385 17.29 7.71 -22.28
N ASN A 386 16.51 8.17 -23.27
CA ASN A 386 16.74 7.87 -24.68
C ASN A 386 18.12 8.34 -25.15
N THR A 387 18.52 9.56 -24.79
CA THR A 387 19.86 10.10 -25.12
C THR A 387 20.99 9.27 -24.49
N LEU A 388 20.75 8.73 -23.29
CA LEU A 388 21.69 7.88 -22.55
C LEU A 388 21.62 6.42 -22.99
N ASN A 389 20.76 6.05 -23.96
CA ASN A 389 20.46 4.66 -24.30
C ASN A 389 20.07 3.80 -23.07
N ALA A 390 19.42 4.38 -22.07
CA ALA A 390 18.90 3.67 -20.90
C ALA A 390 17.38 3.49 -21.02
N LYS A 391 16.84 2.42 -20.45
CA LYS A 391 15.38 2.24 -20.37
C LYS A 391 14.87 2.57 -18.96
N ILE A 392 13.59 2.93 -18.85
CA ILE A 392 12.98 3.21 -17.54
C ILE A 392 13.03 1.98 -16.61
N GLN A 393 12.87 0.77 -17.18
CA GLN A 393 12.93 -0.48 -16.43
C GLN A 393 14.30 -0.73 -15.80
N ASP A 394 15.38 -0.24 -16.42
CA ASP A 394 16.74 -0.42 -15.91
C ASP A 394 16.93 0.31 -14.57
N LEU A 395 16.14 1.36 -14.30
CA LEU A 395 16.27 2.15 -13.08
C LEU A 395 15.84 1.42 -11.80
N PHE A 396 15.18 0.27 -11.91
CA PHE A 396 14.81 -0.58 -10.76
C PHE A 396 15.99 -1.42 -10.25
N LEU A 397 17.07 -1.53 -11.02
CA LEU A 397 18.28 -2.25 -10.61
C LEU A 397 18.99 -1.54 -9.45
N SER A 398 19.85 -2.24 -8.72
CA SER A 398 20.75 -1.56 -7.80
C SER A 398 21.66 -0.56 -8.54
N PRO A 399 22.13 0.54 -7.90
CA PRO A 399 23.03 1.49 -8.53
C PRO A 399 24.25 0.82 -9.18
N GLU A 400 24.81 -0.19 -8.52
CA GLU A 400 25.98 -0.94 -8.98
C GLU A 400 25.69 -1.75 -10.25
N GLU A 401 24.52 -2.39 -10.31
CA GLU A 401 24.01 -3.16 -11.46
C GLU A 401 23.60 -2.25 -12.61
N LEU A 402 22.90 -1.15 -12.33
CA LEU A 402 22.52 -0.13 -13.32
C LEU A 402 23.77 0.44 -13.99
N GLU A 403 24.77 0.85 -13.21
CA GLU A 403 26.04 1.35 -13.74
C GLU A 403 26.76 0.26 -14.56
N ALA A 404 26.76 -0.99 -14.11
CA ALA A 404 27.39 -2.09 -14.83
C ALA A 404 26.69 -2.39 -16.16
N GLN A 405 25.37 -2.48 -16.16
CA GLN A 405 24.55 -2.73 -17.35
C GLN A 405 24.68 -1.58 -18.35
N HIS A 406 24.56 -0.34 -17.88
CA HIS A 406 24.68 0.85 -18.72
C HIS A 406 26.09 0.95 -19.34
N THR A 407 27.15 0.68 -18.57
CA THR A 407 28.53 0.62 -19.07
C THR A 407 28.71 -0.45 -20.15
N LYS A 408 28.19 -1.66 -19.93
CA LYS A 408 28.26 -2.74 -20.93
C LYS A 408 27.54 -2.35 -22.23
N LYS A 409 26.40 -1.67 -22.12
CA LYS A 409 25.59 -1.24 -23.27
C LYS A 409 26.25 -0.14 -24.09
N LEU A 410 26.90 0.84 -23.45
CA LEU A 410 27.58 1.94 -24.15
C LEU A 410 29.02 1.62 -24.58
N SER A 411 29.65 0.61 -23.99
CA SER A 411 31.04 0.27 -24.28
C SER A 411 31.22 -0.14 -25.75
N LYS A 412 32.10 0.57 -26.45
CA LYS A 412 32.54 0.22 -27.81
C LYS A 412 33.35 -1.09 -27.90
N ILE A 413 33.79 -1.63 -26.77
CA ILE A 413 34.49 -2.91 -26.70
C ILE A 413 33.63 -3.93 -25.95
N ASP A 414 33.71 -5.18 -26.37
CA ASP A 414 33.05 -6.29 -25.68
C ASP A 414 33.69 -6.49 -24.31
N ILE A 415 32.89 -6.34 -23.25
CA ILE A 415 33.31 -6.55 -21.86
C ILE A 415 33.01 -7.99 -21.44
N ASP A 416 32.20 -8.74 -22.19
CA ASP A 416 31.78 -10.09 -21.86
C ASP A 416 32.81 -11.13 -22.34
N PHE A 417 33.38 -11.87 -21.39
CA PHE A 417 34.37 -12.91 -21.65
C PHE A 417 33.73 -14.30 -21.78
N GLY A 418 32.40 -14.39 -21.91
CA GLY A 418 31.64 -15.62 -22.03
C GLY A 418 32.12 -16.52 -23.18
N LYS A 419 32.46 -15.94 -24.35
CA LYS A 419 33.03 -16.69 -25.47
C LYS A 419 34.38 -17.32 -25.12
N GLN A 420 35.25 -16.57 -24.45
CA GLN A 420 36.57 -17.03 -24.02
C GLN A 420 36.44 -18.11 -22.94
N LYS A 421 35.45 -17.99 -22.04
CA LYS A 421 35.12 -19.01 -21.03
C LYS A 421 34.63 -20.30 -21.70
N GLN A 422 33.78 -20.23 -22.72
CA GLN A 422 33.32 -21.41 -23.47
C GLN A 422 34.46 -22.11 -24.22
N VAL A 423 35.39 -21.35 -24.82
CA VAL A 423 36.58 -21.94 -25.45
C VAL A 423 37.45 -22.65 -24.42
N LEU A 424 37.63 -22.04 -23.25
CA LEU A 424 38.37 -22.62 -22.14
C LEU A 424 37.72 -23.92 -21.63
N GLU A 425 36.39 -23.92 -21.45
CA GLU A 425 35.61 -25.10 -21.04
C GLU A 425 35.84 -26.27 -21.99
N LYS A 426 35.73 -26.02 -23.29
CA LYS A 426 35.94 -27.05 -24.30
C LYS A 426 37.36 -27.61 -24.30
N GLN A 427 38.37 -26.80 -24.02
CA GLN A 427 39.75 -27.29 -23.86
C GLN A 427 39.92 -28.20 -22.64
N PHE A 428 39.18 -27.92 -21.56
CA PHE A 428 39.22 -28.74 -20.34
C PHE A 428 38.43 -30.04 -20.47
N GLU A 429 37.40 -30.11 -21.32
CA GLU A 429 36.70 -31.36 -21.64
C GLU A 429 37.67 -32.45 -22.12
N ASP A 430 38.56 -32.11 -23.06
CA ASP A 430 39.58 -33.04 -23.57
C ASP A 430 40.56 -33.48 -22.46
N LEU A 431 40.94 -32.58 -21.55
CA LEU A 431 41.81 -32.88 -20.41
C LEU A 431 41.10 -33.77 -19.38
N TYR A 432 39.80 -33.62 -19.20
CA TYR A 432 39.00 -34.50 -18.35
C TYR A 432 38.90 -35.91 -18.92
N GLU A 433 38.72 -36.06 -20.24
CA GLU A 433 38.74 -37.38 -20.90
C GLU A 433 40.09 -38.07 -20.72
N LEU A 434 41.20 -37.34 -20.86
CA LEU A 434 42.53 -37.89 -20.56
C LEU A 434 42.67 -38.27 -19.08
N ALA A 435 42.19 -37.41 -18.17
CA ALA A 435 42.30 -37.62 -16.73
C ALA A 435 41.48 -38.81 -16.22
N LYS A 436 40.39 -39.20 -16.91
CA LYS A 436 39.63 -40.42 -16.59
C LYS A 436 40.44 -41.70 -16.79
N ASN A 437 41.47 -41.66 -17.64
CA ASN A 437 42.33 -42.81 -17.94
C ASN A 437 43.51 -42.96 -16.97
N THR A 438 43.59 -42.13 -15.92
CA THR A 438 44.65 -42.18 -14.90
C THR A 438 44.05 -42.12 -13.48
N ASP A 439 44.85 -41.82 -12.46
CA ASP A 439 44.40 -41.79 -11.06
C ASP A 439 43.38 -40.66 -10.76
N LYS A 440 42.56 -40.88 -9.73
CA LYS A 440 41.54 -39.89 -9.31
C LYS A 440 42.15 -38.57 -8.84
N SER A 441 43.41 -38.57 -8.41
CA SER A 441 44.08 -37.37 -7.92
C SER A 441 44.34 -36.37 -9.07
N PHE A 442 44.69 -36.88 -10.25
CA PHE A 442 44.91 -36.05 -11.44
C PHE A 442 43.61 -35.39 -11.94
N TYR A 443 42.47 -36.08 -11.89
CA TYR A 443 41.17 -35.47 -12.21
C TYR A 443 40.89 -34.23 -11.34
N GLY A 444 41.13 -34.35 -10.03
CA GLY A 444 40.99 -33.22 -9.10
C GLY A 444 41.93 -32.06 -9.43
N ALA A 445 43.15 -32.36 -9.88
CA ALA A 445 44.11 -31.34 -10.33
C ALA A 445 43.66 -30.60 -11.61
N VAL A 446 43.09 -31.33 -12.58
CA VAL A 446 42.51 -30.73 -13.81
C VAL A 446 41.34 -29.80 -13.45
N ALA A 447 40.43 -30.25 -12.59
CA ALA A 447 39.30 -29.43 -12.14
C ALA A 447 39.74 -28.17 -11.39
N ALA A 448 40.77 -28.27 -10.55
CA ALA A 448 41.34 -27.12 -9.86
C ALA A 448 41.94 -26.10 -10.85
N GLN A 449 42.59 -26.56 -11.92
CA GLN A 449 43.15 -25.68 -12.96
C GLN A 449 42.06 -25.01 -13.81
N GLU A 450 41.02 -25.74 -14.21
CA GLU A 450 39.87 -25.17 -14.93
C GLU A 450 39.26 -24.04 -14.12
N LYS A 451 38.93 -24.31 -12.85
CA LYS A 451 38.37 -23.33 -11.94
C LYS A 451 39.28 -22.11 -11.77
N LYS A 452 40.59 -22.32 -11.63
CA LYS A 452 41.57 -21.23 -11.50
C LYS A 452 41.60 -20.34 -12.74
N GLN A 453 41.57 -20.93 -13.94
CA GLN A 453 41.60 -20.17 -15.19
C GLN A 453 40.28 -19.42 -15.46
N LYS A 454 39.12 -20.05 -15.19
CA LYS A 454 37.82 -19.38 -15.23
C LYS A 454 37.77 -18.18 -14.28
N ASN A 455 38.21 -18.35 -13.04
CA ASN A 455 38.31 -17.26 -12.07
C ASN A 455 39.26 -16.15 -12.55
N GLY A 456 40.33 -16.50 -13.28
CA GLY A 456 41.23 -15.55 -13.92
C GLY A 456 40.54 -14.69 -14.98
N LEU A 457 39.72 -15.31 -15.84
CA LEU A 457 38.89 -14.61 -16.81
C LEU A 457 37.84 -13.71 -16.13
N ASP A 458 37.17 -14.20 -15.08
CA ASP A 458 36.23 -13.40 -14.28
C ASP A 458 36.92 -12.17 -13.67
N HIS A 459 38.16 -12.33 -13.19
CA HIS A 459 38.92 -11.22 -12.63
C HIS A 459 39.29 -10.19 -13.70
N LEU A 460 39.70 -10.62 -14.89
CA LEU A 460 39.99 -9.73 -16.01
C LEU A 460 38.74 -8.99 -16.50
N GLU A 461 37.62 -9.69 -16.65
CA GLU A 461 36.32 -9.15 -17.01
C GLU A 461 35.88 -8.06 -16.02
N LYS A 462 35.97 -8.31 -14.70
CA LYS A 462 35.69 -7.32 -13.66
C LYS A 462 36.62 -6.11 -13.73
N ARG A 463 37.91 -6.32 -13.99
CA ARG A 463 38.88 -5.22 -14.16
C ARG A 463 38.58 -4.38 -15.40
N LEU A 464 38.20 -5.03 -16.50
CA LEU A 464 37.82 -4.36 -17.74
C LEU A 464 36.54 -3.54 -17.54
N LEU A 465 35.52 -4.11 -16.90
CA LEU A 465 34.30 -3.40 -16.55
C LEU A 465 34.60 -2.17 -15.70
N LYS A 466 35.47 -2.29 -14.68
CA LYS A 466 35.89 -1.16 -13.84
C LYS A 466 36.62 -0.07 -14.65
N ALA A 467 37.46 -0.45 -15.60
CA ALA A 467 38.13 0.51 -16.48
C ALA A 467 37.11 1.22 -17.40
N GLN A 468 36.13 0.49 -17.92
CA GLN A 468 35.07 1.05 -18.75
C GLN A 468 34.12 1.96 -17.97
N LYS A 469 33.77 1.61 -16.73
CA LYS A 469 33.00 2.47 -15.80
C LYS A 469 33.68 3.82 -15.60
N ARG A 470 35.01 3.83 -15.41
CA ARG A 470 35.81 5.07 -15.30
C ARG A 470 35.82 5.88 -16.59
N ARG A 471 35.83 5.21 -17.75
CA ARG A 471 35.81 5.87 -19.06
C ARG A 471 34.45 6.52 -19.36
N LEU A 472 33.36 5.85 -18.99
CA LEU A 472 31.97 6.27 -19.20
C LEU A 472 31.36 6.93 -17.95
N LYS A 473 32.22 7.57 -17.15
CA LYS A 473 31.84 8.10 -15.83
C LYS A 473 30.70 9.12 -15.96
N SER A 474 30.79 10.04 -16.92
CA SER A 474 29.82 11.12 -17.11
C SER A 474 28.42 10.57 -17.44
N GLU A 475 28.33 9.61 -18.37
CA GLU A 475 27.08 8.99 -18.78
C GLU A 475 26.45 8.18 -17.63
N ASN A 476 27.29 7.45 -16.90
CA ASN A 476 26.86 6.68 -15.73
C ASN A 476 26.34 7.60 -14.61
N GLU A 477 27.05 8.70 -14.29
CA GLU A 477 26.62 9.67 -13.29
C GLU A 477 25.26 10.31 -13.65
N LEU A 478 25.00 10.55 -14.94
CA LEU A 478 23.72 11.09 -15.39
C LEU A 478 22.56 10.10 -15.18
N VAL A 479 22.74 8.82 -15.53
CA VAL A 479 21.70 7.80 -15.31
C VAL A 479 21.46 7.56 -13.82
N LEU A 480 22.51 7.50 -13.00
CA LEU A 480 22.38 7.35 -11.55
C LEU A 480 21.70 8.57 -10.90
N LYS A 481 21.91 9.77 -11.45
CA LYS A 481 21.19 10.97 -11.01
C LYS A 481 19.71 10.89 -11.32
N ILE A 482 19.33 10.39 -12.51
CA ILE A 482 17.91 10.15 -12.85
C ILE A 482 17.31 9.12 -11.89
N GLN A 483 18.02 8.02 -11.63
CA GLN A 483 17.58 7.01 -10.66
C GLN A 483 17.36 7.62 -9.27
N THR A 484 18.28 8.45 -8.78
CA THR A 484 18.15 9.06 -7.45
C THR A 484 16.92 9.96 -7.32
N VAL A 485 16.55 10.66 -8.40
CA VAL A 485 15.34 11.50 -8.43
C VAL A 485 14.07 10.67 -8.44
N LEU A 486 14.02 9.60 -9.23
CA LEU A 486 12.86 8.73 -9.37
C LEU A 486 12.71 7.70 -8.22
N PHE A 487 13.79 7.36 -7.54
CA PHE A 487 13.83 6.42 -6.42
C PHE A 487 14.41 7.09 -5.17
N PRO A 488 13.69 8.07 -4.60
CA PRO A 488 14.15 8.82 -3.44
C PRO A 488 14.45 7.88 -2.28
N LYS A 489 15.60 8.09 -1.62
CA LYS A 489 16.11 7.22 -0.54
C LYS A 489 16.23 5.73 -0.95
N ARG A 490 16.40 5.46 -2.26
CA ARG A 490 16.43 4.11 -2.85
C ARG A 490 15.14 3.31 -2.62
N SER A 491 14.02 4.01 -2.43
CA SER A 491 12.68 3.43 -2.29
C SER A 491 11.82 3.83 -3.49
N LEU A 492 10.65 3.20 -3.62
CA LEU A 492 9.67 3.57 -4.62
C LEU A 492 9.20 5.02 -4.40
N GLN A 493 9.11 5.78 -5.48
CA GLN A 493 8.61 7.16 -5.51
C GLN A 493 7.29 7.32 -4.75
N GLU A 494 6.37 6.39 -4.97
CA GLU A 494 5.02 6.41 -4.44
C GLU A 494 4.94 6.40 -2.91
N ARG A 495 6.03 6.01 -2.22
CA ARG A 495 6.13 5.95 -0.76
C ARG A 495 6.73 7.19 -0.12
N SER A 496 7.30 8.09 -0.92
CA SER A 496 8.02 9.26 -0.41
C SER A 496 7.42 10.57 -0.89
N LEU A 497 7.07 10.66 -2.17
CA LEU A 497 6.54 11.90 -2.73
C LEU A 497 5.10 12.10 -2.29
N ASN A 498 4.73 13.36 -2.13
CA ASN A 498 3.34 13.78 -2.00
C ASN A 498 2.76 14.14 -3.37
N PHE A 499 1.44 14.04 -3.52
CA PHE A 499 0.78 14.39 -4.79
C PHE A 499 1.03 15.83 -5.23
N SER A 500 1.23 16.76 -4.29
CA SER A 500 1.53 18.16 -4.58
C SER A 500 2.78 18.35 -5.43
N GLU A 501 3.78 17.47 -5.30
CA GLU A 501 5.01 17.52 -6.08
C GLU A 501 4.77 17.26 -7.57
N ILE A 502 3.76 16.45 -7.90
CA ILE A 502 3.36 16.20 -9.29
C ILE A 502 2.31 17.22 -9.75
N TYR A 503 1.37 17.55 -8.86
CA TYR A 503 0.26 18.46 -9.17
C TYR A 503 0.76 19.86 -9.50
N ILE A 504 1.83 20.35 -8.87
CA ILE A 504 2.33 21.70 -9.12
C ILE A 504 2.70 21.93 -10.60
N ASP A 505 3.26 20.91 -11.25
CA ASP A 505 3.63 20.98 -12.66
C ASP A 505 2.54 20.44 -13.61
N TYR A 506 1.78 19.42 -13.20
CA TYR A 506 0.83 18.71 -14.08
C TYR A 506 -0.63 19.18 -13.92
N GLY A 507 -0.97 19.75 -12.76
CA GLY A 507 -2.26 20.33 -12.42
C GLY A 507 -3.40 19.31 -12.31
N ALA A 508 -4.63 19.81 -12.51
CA ALA A 508 -5.88 19.08 -12.35
C ALA A 508 -6.03 17.83 -13.22
N ARG A 509 -5.16 17.62 -14.23
CA ARG A 509 -5.18 16.40 -15.06
C ARG A 509 -4.61 15.18 -14.34
N LEU A 510 -3.93 15.34 -13.21
CA LEU A 510 -3.29 14.22 -12.50
C LEU A 510 -4.26 13.08 -12.17
N ILE A 511 -5.38 13.40 -11.50
CA ILE A 511 -6.35 12.38 -11.09
C ILE A 511 -7.06 11.76 -12.30
N PRO A 512 -7.58 12.54 -13.29
CA PRO A 512 -8.14 11.99 -14.52
C PRO A 512 -7.19 11.02 -15.24
N GLU A 513 -5.90 11.37 -15.37
CA GLU A 513 -4.91 10.51 -16.04
C GLU A 513 -4.70 9.19 -15.26
N LEU A 514 -4.63 9.26 -13.93
CA LEU A 514 -4.55 8.05 -13.09
C LEU A 514 -5.82 7.20 -13.22
N MET A 515 -7.00 7.81 -13.27
CA MET A 515 -8.26 7.10 -13.48
C MET A 515 -8.31 6.39 -14.84
N GLU A 516 -7.71 6.96 -15.88
CA GLU A 516 -7.64 6.36 -17.21
C GLU A 516 -6.63 5.21 -17.29
N GLU A 517 -5.46 5.36 -16.66
CA GLU A 517 -4.32 4.45 -16.84
C GLU A 517 -4.27 3.30 -15.81
N LEU A 518 -4.94 3.41 -14.66
CA LEU A 518 -4.86 2.39 -13.60
C LEU A 518 -5.96 1.34 -13.72
N ASP A 519 -5.60 0.13 -14.15
CA ASP A 519 -6.49 -1.04 -14.14
C ASP A 519 -6.24 -1.89 -12.87
N PRO A 520 -7.23 -2.04 -11.96
CA PRO A 520 -7.10 -2.83 -10.73
C PRO A 520 -6.90 -4.34 -10.98
N PHE A 521 -7.18 -4.84 -12.19
CA PHE A 521 -6.90 -6.23 -12.58
C PHE A 521 -5.54 -6.39 -13.25
N GLN A 522 -4.92 -5.29 -13.69
CA GLN A 522 -3.57 -5.26 -14.23
C GLN A 522 -2.56 -5.34 -13.07
N MET A 523 -2.32 -6.56 -12.60
CA MET A 523 -1.39 -6.90 -11.51
C MET A 523 0.09 -6.72 -11.89
N LYS A 524 0.44 -5.52 -12.33
CA LYS A 524 1.77 -5.10 -12.77
C LYS A 524 2.12 -3.73 -12.19
N PHE A 525 3.41 -3.48 -12.07
CA PHE A 525 3.93 -2.16 -11.75
C PHE A 525 3.92 -1.29 -13.02
N LEU A 526 3.31 -0.11 -12.93
CA LEU A 526 3.15 0.82 -14.04
C LEU A 526 4.24 1.89 -14.03
N CYS A 527 4.94 2.07 -15.15
CA CYS A 527 5.77 3.24 -15.42
C CYS A 527 4.98 4.17 -16.33
N LEU A 528 4.48 5.28 -15.78
CA LEU A 528 3.62 6.22 -16.48
C LEU A 528 4.39 7.51 -16.82
N GLU A 529 4.54 7.76 -18.11
CA GLU A 529 5.11 9.00 -18.64
C GLU A 529 4.07 10.11 -18.65
N LEU A 530 4.32 11.17 -17.89
CA LEU A 530 3.50 12.36 -17.87
C LEU A 530 4.07 13.41 -18.84
N THR A 531 3.22 13.95 -19.71
CA THR A 531 3.57 15.12 -20.53
C THR A 531 3.46 16.39 -19.70
N ILE A 532 4.50 16.65 -18.92
CA ILE A 532 4.65 17.83 -18.06
C ILE A 532 5.43 18.87 -18.88
N TYR A 533 4.97 20.12 -18.97
CA TYR A 533 5.63 21.27 -19.66
C TYR A 533 5.33 21.55 -21.15
N ASN A 534 4.15 21.22 -21.69
CA ASN A 534 3.71 21.79 -22.99
C ASN A 534 3.29 23.28 -22.94
N LYS A 535 3.56 24.00 -21.85
CA LYS A 535 3.53 25.46 -21.87
C LYS A 535 4.88 25.96 -22.42
N LYS A 536 4.92 26.24 -23.73
CA LYS A 536 5.79 27.31 -24.22
C LYS A 536 5.46 28.55 -23.38
N HIS A 537 6.38 28.97 -22.53
CA HIS A 537 6.39 30.35 -22.06
C HIS A 537 6.75 31.26 -23.23
#